data_AF-A0A820QNX6-F1
#
_entry.id   AF-A0A820QNX6-F1
#
_cell.length_a   1.000
_cell.length_b   1.000
_cell.length_c   1.000
_cell.angle_alpha   90.00
_cell.angle_beta   90.00
_cell.angle_gamma   90.00
#
_symmetry.space_group_name_H-M   'P 1'
#
loop_
_entity.id
_entity.type
_entity.pdbx_description
1 polymer ?
#
loop_
_entity_poly.entity_id
_entity_poly.type
_entity_poly.pdbx_seq_one_letter_code
_entity_poly.pdbx_strand_id
1 'polypeptide(L)'
;MVVPYREFFMALAHITGGQYVPMMNANLLAQMIIAGVREEISLDRVMNSSRKDIIKVIQKATSDGVDDQETAKRLQSVFISKKIQVNRMKNEAGVPSKEAEECYAKCADMADMQSKYKKTEPTSTTHVASMDYGLQEEENVTVDQAKRILQKAKNWEIPTSQEGHQTERKSFTTSHRSRRSGDTQRDHSTPCKYGSSCYDHTDYHRTKYYHPEGDKQQGMRTNQQTSCKYGSTCHDHTDHHREKYSHPESDKKEKTQNIQHTPCKYGSGCRDRSEYHRDKYYHA
;
A
#
# COMPACT_ATOMS: atom_id res chain seq x y z
N MET A 1 -11.50 -30.32 -1.29
CA MET A 1 -12.70 -29.45 -1.21
C MET A 1 -13.03 -29.23 0.26
N VAL A 2 -12.86 -28.02 0.80
CA VAL A 2 -13.12 -27.67 2.22
C VAL A 2 -14.60 -27.28 2.44
N VAL A 3 -15.49 -27.80 1.58
CA VAL A 3 -16.91 -27.43 1.53
C VAL A 3 -17.69 -27.70 2.83
N PRO A 4 -17.43 -28.76 3.65
CA PRO A 4 -18.28 -29.00 4.81
C PRO A 4 -18.21 -27.86 5.85
N TYR A 5 -17.09 -27.12 5.94
CA TYR A 5 -16.92 -26.12 6.99
C TYR A 5 -17.24 -24.69 6.54
N ARG A 6 -17.97 -24.49 5.43
CA ARG A 6 -18.34 -23.15 4.95
C ARG A 6 -19.00 -22.32 6.05
N GLU A 7 -20.08 -22.82 6.65
CA GLU A 7 -20.84 -22.09 7.66
C GLU A 7 -20.03 -21.78 8.91
N PHE A 8 -19.09 -22.67 9.25
CA PHE A 8 -18.14 -22.44 10.33
C PHE A 8 -17.23 -21.25 10.04
N PHE A 9 -16.60 -21.23 8.87
CA PHE A 9 -15.72 -20.13 8.50
C PHE A 9 -16.48 -18.81 8.29
N MET A 10 -17.74 -18.87 7.87
CA MET A 10 -18.62 -17.70 7.82
C MET A 10 -18.92 -17.15 9.20
N ALA A 11 -19.23 -18.03 10.17
CA ALA A 11 -19.42 -17.62 11.56
C ALA A 11 -18.13 -17.03 12.16
N LEU A 12 -16.98 -17.63 11.88
CA LEU A 12 -15.68 -17.11 12.33
C LEU A 12 -15.38 -15.73 11.72
N ALA A 13 -15.65 -15.56 10.42
CA ALA A 13 -15.54 -14.26 9.76
C ALA A 13 -16.47 -13.23 10.41
N HIS A 14 -17.72 -13.60 10.72
CA HIS A 14 -18.66 -12.73 11.41
C HIS A 14 -18.16 -12.30 12.80
N ILE A 15 -17.70 -13.25 13.64
CA ILE A 15 -17.16 -12.96 14.99
C ILE A 15 -15.98 -11.99 14.91
N THR A 16 -15.08 -12.21 13.94
CA THR A 16 -13.86 -11.41 13.80
C THR A 16 -14.07 -10.09 13.06
N GLY A 17 -15.29 -9.83 12.54
CA GLY A 17 -15.56 -8.70 11.66
C GLY A 17 -14.85 -8.81 10.29
N GLY A 18 -14.40 -10.02 9.94
CA GLY A 18 -13.83 -10.37 8.65
C GLY A 18 -14.90 -10.73 7.61
N GLN A 19 -14.45 -11.18 6.44
CA GLN A 19 -15.33 -11.68 5.39
C GLN A 19 -14.88 -13.08 4.97
N TYR A 20 -15.83 -14.01 4.88
CA TYR A 20 -15.55 -15.34 4.33
C TYR A 20 -15.41 -15.26 2.82
N VAL A 21 -14.29 -15.76 2.28
CA VAL A 21 -14.07 -15.81 0.83
C VAL A 21 -13.81 -17.25 0.41
N PRO A 22 -14.69 -17.86 -0.40
CA PRO A 22 -14.48 -19.21 -0.87
C PRO A 22 -13.32 -19.26 -1.88
N MET A 23 -12.25 -19.99 -1.54
CA MET A 23 -11.11 -20.20 -2.44
C MET A 23 -11.42 -21.32 -3.44
N MET A 24 -12.06 -20.94 -4.56
CA MET A 24 -12.45 -21.88 -5.62
C MET A 24 -11.49 -21.86 -6.82
N ASN A 25 -10.83 -20.73 -7.10
CA ASN A 25 -9.90 -20.56 -8.22
C ASN A 25 -8.84 -19.48 -7.91
N ALA A 26 -7.61 -19.67 -8.38
CA ALA A 26 -6.50 -18.71 -8.26
C ALA A 26 -6.83 -17.32 -8.85
N ASN A 27 -7.61 -17.26 -9.93
CA ASN A 27 -8.03 -15.97 -10.52
C ASN A 27 -8.90 -15.15 -9.55
N LEU A 28 -9.82 -15.81 -8.85
CA LEU A 28 -10.67 -15.17 -7.84
C LEU A 28 -9.86 -14.72 -6.62
N LEU A 29 -8.86 -15.52 -6.23
CA LEU A 29 -7.93 -15.14 -5.16
C LEU A 29 -7.16 -13.86 -5.51
N ALA A 30 -6.65 -13.74 -6.73
CA ALA A 30 -5.96 -12.53 -7.18
C ALA A 30 -6.88 -11.29 -7.15
N GLN A 31 -8.12 -11.43 -7.63
CA GLN A 31 -9.10 -10.35 -7.56
C GLN A 31 -9.43 -9.95 -6.12
N MET A 32 -9.65 -10.93 -5.24
CA MET A 32 -9.89 -10.70 -3.82
C MET A 32 -8.72 -9.95 -3.15
N ILE A 33 -7.47 -10.34 -3.43
CA ILE A 33 -6.29 -9.65 -2.89
C ILE A 33 -6.26 -8.20 -3.36
N ILE A 34 -6.46 -7.95 -4.66
CA ILE A 34 -6.47 -6.59 -5.22
C ILE A 34 -7.60 -5.75 -4.60
N ALA A 35 -8.79 -6.31 -4.48
CA ALA A 35 -9.94 -5.62 -3.91
C ALA A 35 -9.75 -5.32 -2.42
N GLY A 36 -9.25 -6.29 -1.64
CA GLY A 36 -8.93 -6.12 -0.23
C GLY A 36 -7.86 -5.04 0.00
N VAL A 37 -6.79 -5.01 -0.80
CA VAL A 37 -5.77 -3.95 -0.74
C VAL A 37 -6.36 -2.58 -1.07
N ARG A 38 -7.24 -2.48 -2.07
CA ARG A 38 -7.90 -1.21 -2.41
C ARG A 38 -8.87 -0.73 -1.34
N GLU A 39 -9.64 -1.64 -0.73
CA GLU A 39 -10.48 -1.34 0.44
C GLU A 39 -9.62 -0.77 1.58
N GLU A 40 -8.50 -1.42 1.88
CA GLU A 40 -7.59 -1.00 2.96
C GLU A 40 -6.99 0.39 2.69
N ILE A 41 -6.53 0.66 1.46
CA ILE A 41 -6.05 1.99 1.05
C ILE A 41 -7.17 3.04 1.18
N SER A 42 -8.41 2.68 0.81
CA SER A 42 -9.55 3.58 0.95
C SER A 42 -9.83 3.90 2.41
N LEU A 43 -9.76 2.90 3.29
CA LEU A 43 -9.95 3.05 4.73
C LEU A 43 -8.87 3.95 5.34
N ASP A 44 -7.60 3.72 4.99
CA ASP A 44 -6.48 4.52 5.49
C ASP A 44 -6.56 5.99 5.04
N ARG A 45 -7.05 6.26 3.82
CA ARG A 45 -7.32 7.64 3.36
C ARG A 45 -8.37 8.32 4.23
N VAL A 46 -9.46 7.62 4.56
CA VAL A 46 -10.52 8.13 5.44
C VAL A 46 -10.00 8.35 6.86
N MET A 47 -9.20 7.42 7.39
CA MET A 47 -8.58 7.56 8.71
C MET A 47 -7.66 8.77 8.78
N ASN A 48 -6.85 9.00 7.75
CA ASN A 48 -5.94 10.13 7.70
C ASN A 48 -6.67 11.48 7.53
N SER A 49 -7.68 11.54 6.66
CA SER A 49 -8.46 12.78 6.45
C SER A 49 -9.31 13.13 7.68
N SER A 50 -9.77 12.12 8.42
CA SER A 50 -10.68 12.28 9.58
C SER A 50 -9.98 12.14 10.92
N ARG A 51 -8.63 12.13 10.95
CA ARG A 51 -7.83 11.84 12.15
C ARG A 51 -8.22 12.69 13.36
N LYS A 52 -8.47 14.00 13.14
CA LYS A 52 -8.88 14.93 14.20
C LYS A 52 -10.24 14.57 14.80
N ASP A 53 -11.19 14.18 13.95
CA ASP A 53 -12.52 13.80 14.41
C ASP A 53 -12.48 12.48 15.18
N ILE A 54 -11.72 11.51 14.68
CA ILE A 54 -11.51 10.22 15.35
C ILE A 54 -10.93 10.44 16.76
N ILE A 55 -9.86 11.23 16.88
CA ILE A 55 -9.25 11.55 18.18
C ILE A 55 -10.26 12.25 19.11
N LYS A 56 -11.02 13.21 18.60
CA LYS A 56 -12.04 13.93 19.38
C LYS A 56 -13.14 13.00 19.90
N VAL A 57 -13.62 12.08 19.06
CA VAL A 57 -14.64 11.10 19.46
C VAL A 57 -14.09 10.15 20.52
N ILE A 58 -12.86 9.65 20.36
CA ILE A 58 -12.19 8.77 21.35
C ILE A 58 -12.03 9.50 22.68
N GLN A 59 -11.49 10.72 22.69
CA GLN A 59 -11.29 11.49 23.92
C GLN A 59 -12.61 11.75 24.65
N LYS A 60 -13.66 12.13 23.92
CA LYS A 60 -14.99 12.34 24.50
C LYS A 60 -15.56 11.03 25.06
N ALA A 61 -15.43 9.93 24.32
CA ALA A 61 -15.90 8.62 24.77
C ALA A 61 -15.19 8.16 26.05
N THR A 62 -13.87 8.36 26.14
CA THR A 62 -13.10 8.09 27.35
C THR A 62 -13.56 8.95 28.53
N SER A 63 -13.80 10.25 28.29
CA SER A 63 -14.33 11.16 29.33
C SER A 63 -15.73 10.77 29.80
N ASP A 64 -16.57 10.26 28.89
CA ASP A 64 -17.94 9.83 29.18
C ASP A 64 -18.00 8.41 29.77
N GLY A 65 -16.89 7.66 29.76
CA GLY A 65 -16.83 6.27 30.23
C GLY A 65 -17.64 5.28 29.39
N VAL A 66 -17.81 5.53 28.09
CA VAL A 66 -18.59 4.64 27.20
C VAL A 66 -17.71 3.54 26.59
N ASP A 67 -18.35 2.42 26.25
CA ASP A 67 -17.69 1.28 25.62
C ASP A 67 -17.34 1.53 24.13
N ASP A 68 -16.61 0.58 23.55
CA ASP A 68 -16.16 0.63 22.15
C ASP A 68 -17.31 0.56 21.14
N GLN A 69 -18.38 -0.15 21.48
CA GLN A 69 -19.54 -0.31 20.61
C GLN A 69 -20.26 1.04 20.43
N GLU A 70 -20.48 1.75 21.53
CA GLU A 70 -21.09 3.07 21.52
C GLU A 70 -20.13 4.11 20.91
N THR A 71 -18.82 4.00 21.18
CA THR A 71 -17.80 4.85 20.55
C THR A 71 -17.81 4.70 19.03
N ALA A 72 -17.93 3.46 18.51
CA ALA A 72 -18.02 3.20 17.08
C ALA A 72 -19.30 3.79 16.46
N LYS A 73 -20.46 3.71 17.13
CA LYS A 73 -21.71 4.35 16.67
C LYS A 73 -21.59 5.88 16.61
N ARG A 74 -20.97 6.49 17.62
CA ARG A 74 -20.68 7.94 17.63
C ARG A 74 -19.77 8.33 16.47
N LEU A 75 -18.72 7.54 16.21
CA LEU A 75 -17.82 7.77 15.08
C LEU A 75 -18.54 7.62 13.74
N GLN A 76 -19.37 6.58 13.60
CA GLN A 76 -20.19 6.38 12.41
C GLN A 76 -21.12 7.57 12.14
N SER A 77 -21.77 8.10 13.18
CA SER A 77 -22.64 9.27 13.09
C SER A 77 -21.89 10.50 12.57
N VAL A 78 -20.63 10.68 13.00
CA VAL A 78 -19.77 11.75 12.48
C VAL A 78 -19.48 11.53 10.99
N PHE A 79 -19.14 10.32 10.56
CA PHE A 79 -18.88 10.02 9.15
C PHE A 79 -20.11 10.22 8.26
N ILE A 80 -21.29 9.80 8.71
CA ILE A 80 -22.57 10.04 8.02
C ILE A 80 -22.80 11.54 7.86
N SER A 81 -22.63 12.33 8.94
CA SER A 81 -22.85 13.78 8.89
C SER A 81 -21.92 14.51 7.90
N LYS A 82 -20.73 13.95 7.66
CA LYS A 82 -19.74 14.47 6.73
C LYS A 82 -19.82 13.84 5.33
N LYS A 83 -20.76 12.92 5.11
CA LYS A 83 -20.91 12.14 3.86
C LYS A 83 -19.60 11.47 3.45
N ILE A 84 -18.87 10.94 4.43
CA ILE A 84 -17.63 10.21 4.17
C ILE A 84 -17.99 8.82 3.65
N GLN A 85 -17.44 8.49 2.49
CA GLN A 85 -17.64 7.22 1.79
C GLN A 85 -16.38 6.36 1.88
N VAL A 86 -16.57 5.04 1.89
CA VAL A 86 -15.50 4.04 1.88
C VAL A 86 -15.82 3.02 0.80
N ASN A 87 -14.80 2.63 0.05
CA ASN A 87 -14.92 1.51 -0.88
C ASN A 87 -14.85 0.20 -0.11
N ARG A 88 -15.83 -0.67 -0.34
CA ARG A 88 -15.87 -2.03 0.21
C ARG A 88 -15.76 -3.04 -0.93
N MET A 89 -15.04 -4.13 -0.69
CA MET A 89 -15.07 -5.28 -1.60
C MET A 89 -16.47 -5.92 -1.61
N LYS A 90 -17.04 -6.12 -2.80
CA LYS A 90 -18.26 -6.91 -2.97
C LYS A 90 -17.95 -8.38 -2.68
N ASN A 91 -18.77 -9.01 -1.85
CA ASN A 91 -18.64 -10.42 -1.54
C ASN A 91 -20.00 -11.01 -1.18
N GLU A 92 -20.80 -11.30 -2.20
CA GLU A 92 -22.13 -11.92 -2.05
C GLU A 92 -22.02 -13.33 -1.45
N ALA A 93 -20.90 -14.01 -1.68
CA ALA A 93 -20.65 -15.35 -1.17
C ALA A 93 -20.43 -15.41 0.36
N GLY A 94 -19.99 -14.28 0.92
CA GLY A 94 -19.60 -14.12 2.32
C GLY A 94 -20.73 -13.61 3.22
N VAL A 95 -21.94 -13.39 2.70
CA VAL A 95 -23.09 -12.99 3.54
C VAL A 95 -23.43 -14.13 4.50
N PRO A 96 -23.26 -13.96 5.82
CA PRO A 96 -23.53 -15.01 6.80
C PRO A 96 -24.94 -15.57 6.63
N SER A 97 -25.08 -16.89 6.76
CA SER A 97 -26.41 -17.48 6.94
C SER A 97 -26.94 -17.14 8.34
N LYS A 98 -28.26 -17.20 8.53
CA LYS A 98 -28.85 -17.03 9.87
C LYS A 98 -28.30 -18.06 10.85
N GLU A 99 -28.03 -19.26 10.37
CA GLU A 99 -27.42 -20.34 11.14
C GLU A 99 -25.99 -19.98 11.58
N ALA A 100 -25.20 -19.36 10.70
CA ALA A 100 -23.86 -18.89 11.04
C ALA A 100 -23.89 -17.80 12.12
N GLU A 101 -24.80 -16.83 12.03
CA GLU A 101 -24.93 -15.73 13.00
C GLU A 101 -25.53 -16.17 14.34
N GLU A 102 -26.58 -16.99 14.31
CA GLU A 102 -27.34 -17.30 15.52
C GLU A 102 -26.88 -18.57 16.23
N CYS A 103 -26.39 -19.58 15.49
CA CYS A 103 -25.97 -20.85 16.07
C CYS A 103 -24.45 -20.92 16.23
N TYR A 104 -23.70 -20.77 15.14
CA TYR A 104 -22.26 -21.06 15.16
C TYR A 104 -21.45 -19.94 15.80
N ALA A 105 -21.80 -18.67 15.58
CA ALA A 105 -21.07 -17.53 16.17
C ALA A 105 -21.18 -17.45 17.71
N LYS A 106 -22.16 -18.14 18.30
CA LYS A 106 -22.40 -18.17 19.76
C LYS A 106 -21.81 -19.42 20.44
N CYS A 107 -21.21 -20.33 19.69
CA CYS A 107 -20.60 -21.53 20.26
C CYS A 107 -19.36 -21.12 21.08
N ALA A 108 -19.27 -21.59 22.32
CA ALA A 108 -18.14 -21.28 23.19
C ALA A 108 -16.87 -22.06 22.80
N ASP A 109 -17.04 -23.25 22.24
CA ASP A 109 -15.96 -24.14 21.84
C ASP A 109 -16.32 -24.99 20.59
N MET A 110 -15.32 -25.75 20.11
CA MET A 110 -15.47 -26.61 18.93
C MET A 110 -16.38 -27.82 19.17
N ALA A 111 -16.55 -28.28 20.41
CA ALA A 111 -17.40 -29.43 20.72
C ALA A 111 -18.89 -29.02 20.64
N ASP A 112 -19.24 -27.85 21.18
CA ASP A 112 -20.56 -27.24 21.05
C ASP A 112 -20.92 -27.01 19.57
N MET A 113 -19.97 -26.46 18.81
CA MET A 113 -20.10 -26.29 17.36
C MET A 113 -20.36 -27.63 16.66
N GLN A 114 -19.56 -28.66 16.92
CA GLN A 114 -19.71 -29.99 16.30
C GLN A 114 -21.05 -30.64 16.63
N SER A 115 -21.57 -30.42 17.85
CA SER A 115 -22.87 -30.95 18.27
C SER A 115 -24.05 -30.27 17.54
N LYS A 116 -23.92 -28.98 17.24
CA LYS A 116 -24.92 -28.17 16.53
C LYS A 116 -24.77 -28.25 15.02
N TYR A 117 -23.60 -28.64 14.53
CA TYR A 117 -23.29 -28.72 13.11
C TYR A 117 -24.15 -29.80 12.45
N LYS A 118 -25.18 -29.35 11.75
CA LYS A 118 -25.93 -30.20 10.83
C LYS A 118 -25.11 -30.29 9.56
N LYS A 119 -24.59 -31.49 9.26
CA LYS A 119 -23.98 -31.79 7.97
C LYS A 119 -25.02 -31.52 6.89
N THR A 120 -24.98 -30.33 6.32
CA THR A 120 -25.80 -29.99 5.16
C THR A 120 -25.26 -30.80 4.00
N GLU A 121 -26.13 -31.63 3.42
CA GLU A 121 -25.88 -32.21 2.10
C GLU A 121 -25.45 -31.07 1.17
N PRO A 122 -24.42 -31.26 0.32
CA PRO A 122 -23.94 -30.23 -0.57
C PRO A 122 -25.08 -29.83 -1.50
N THR A 123 -25.79 -28.75 -1.16
CA THR A 123 -26.86 -28.21 -1.99
C THR A 123 -26.24 -27.89 -3.34
N SER A 124 -26.70 -28.61 -4.37
CA SER A 124 -26.15 -28.60 -5.72
C SER A 124 -25.66 -27.22 -6.13
N THR A 125 -24.34 -27.14 -6.29
CA THR A 125 -23.53 -26.10 -6.93
C THR A 125 -24.36 -24.94 -7.47
N THR A 126 -24.75 -24.01 -6.60
CA THR A 126 -25.28 -22.72 -7.05
C THR A 126 -24.22 -22.11 -7.95
N HIS A 127 -24.59 -21.74 -9.17
CA HIS A 127 -23.71 -21.30 -10.26
C HIS A 127 -22.59 -20.36 -9.76
N VAL A 128 -21.39 -20.91 -9.55
CA VAL A 128 -20.18 -20.20 -9.06
C VAL A 128 -19.62 -19.24 -10.13
N ALA A 129 -20.20 -19.24 -11.33
CA ALA A 129 -19.72 -18.53 -12.51
C ALA A 129 -19.82 -16.99 -12.43
N SER A 130 -20.36 -16.42 -11.35
CA SER A 130 -20.58 -14.97 -11.23
C SER A 130 -20.18 -14.41 -9.86
N MET A 131 -19.04 -14.84 -9.29
CA MET A 131 -18.46 -14.11 -8.16
C MET A 131 -17.65 -12.92 -8.66
N ASP A 132 -18.14 -11.71 -8.39
CA ASP A 132 -17.44 -10.45 -8.65
C ASP A 132 -16.92 -9.87 -7.32
N TYR A 133 -15.60 -9.73 -7.21
CA TYR A 133 -14.93 -9.05 -6.09
C TYR A 133 -14.66 -7.58 -6.39
N GLY A 134 -15.46 -6.97 -7.27
CA GLY A 134 -15.40 -5.54 -7.57
C GLY A 134 -15.55 -4.67 -6.31
N LEU A 135 -15.11 -3.43 -6.42
CA LEU A 135 -15.34 -2.44 -5.36
C LEU A 135 -16.74 -1.87 -5.50
N GLN A 136 -17.43 -1.74 -4.37
CA GLN A 136 -18.64 -0.95 -4.23
C GLN A 136 -18.33 0.24 -3.36
N GLU A 137 -18.64 1.43 -3.87
CA GLU A 137 -18.67 2.62 -3.04
C GLU A 137 -19.91 2.53 -2.15
N GLU A 138 -19.70 2.40 -0.84
CA GLU A 138 -20.79 2.46 0.13
C GLU A 138 -21.15 3.92 0.39
N GLU A 139 -22.44 4.22 0.43
CA GLU A 139 -22.93 5.58 0.65
C GLU A 139 -22.50 6.13 2.01
N ASN A 140 -22.35 5.26 3.01
CA ASN A 140 -21.98 5.60 4.37
C ASN A 140 -21.07 4.53 4.99
N VAL A 141 -20.16 4.97 5.87
CA VAL A 141 -19.37 4.06 6.71
C VAL A 141 -20.30 3.27 7.64
N THR A 142 -20.13 1.95 7.68
CA THR A 142 -20.87 1.04 8.58
C THR A 142 -20.31 1.06 10.00
N VAL A 143 -21.10 0.59 10.99
CA VAL A 143 -20.62 0.48 12.39
C VAL A 143 -19.37 -0.41 12.48
N ASP A 144 -19.31 -1.50 11.73
CA ASP A 144 -18.18 -2.44 11.80
C ASP A 144 -16.91 -1.87 11.15
N GLN A 145 -17.03 -1.09 10.07
CA GLN A 145 -15.91 -0.30 9.56
C GLN A 145 -15.46 0.75 10.59
N ALA A 146 -16.40 1.42 11.28
CA ALA A 146 -16.07 2.37 12.33
C ALA A 146 -15.36 1.69 13.52
N LYS A 147 -15.73 0.46 13.90
CA LYS A 147 -15.00 -0.34 14.89
C LYS A 147 -13.58 -0.66 14.45
N ARG A 148 -13.38 -1.09 13.20
CA ARG A 148 -12.03 -1.36 12.64
C ARG A 148 -11.16 -0.10 12.68
N ILE A 149 -11.73 1.04 12.31
CA ILE A 149 -11.06 2.35 12.41
C ILE A 149 -10.71 2.65 13.87
N LEU A 150 -11.64 2.46 14.80
CA LEU A 150 -11.42 2.69 16.22
C LEU A 150 -10.28 1.81 16.76
N GLN A 151 -10.28 0.51 16.44
CA GLN A 151 -9.26 -0.43 16.88
C GLN A 151 -7.87 -0.05 16.34
N LYS A 152 -7.78 0.34 15.06
CA LYS A 152 -6.53 0.86 14.48
C LYS A 152 -6.10 2.17 15.14
N ALA A 153 -7.04 3.07 15.42
CA ALA A 153 -6.77 4.37 16.00
C ALA A 153 -6.33 4.31 17.47
N LYS A 154 -6.76 3.29 18.22
CA LYS A 154 -6.26 3.02 19.58
C LYS A 154 -4.77 2.72 19.62
N ASN A 155 -4.22 2.20 18.53
CA ASN A 155 -2.78 1.95 18.38
C ASN A 155 -2.02 3.21 17.94
N TRP A 156 -2.69 4.33 17.68
CA TRP A 156 -1.99 5.59 17.48
C TRP A 156 -1.43 6.03 18.81
N GLU A 157 -0.15 6.39 18.83
CA GLU A 157 0.41 7.21 19.91
C GLU A 157 -0.36 8.54 19.90
N ILE A 158 -1.39 8.63 20.75
CA ILE A 158 -2.09 9.88 20.98
C ILE A 158 -1.11 10.70 21.83
N PRO A 159 -0.61 11.85 21.35
CA PRO A 159 0.18 12.73 22.18
C PRO A 159 -0.70 13.13 23.37
N THR A 160 -0.40 12.61 24.56
CA THR A 160 -1.04 13.04 25.79
C THR A 160 -0.66 14.50 25.96
N SER A 161 -1.63 15.39 25.78
CA SER A 161 -1.46 16.86 25.86
C SER A 161 -1.09 17.37 27.27
N GLN A 162 -0.37 16.59 28.07
CA GLN A 162 0.03 16.92 29.44
C GLN A 162 1.48 17.39 29.60
N GLU A 163 2.27 17.51 28.52
CA GLU A 163 3.48 18.33 28.58
C GLU A 163 3.13 19.77 28.23
N GLY A 164 2.66 20.49 29.25
CA GLY A 164 2.52 21.94 29.24
C GLY A 164 3.88 22.61 29.06
N HIS A 165 4.35 22.73 27.83
CA HIS A 165 5.35 23.73 27.50
C HIS A 165 4.71 25.10 27.60
N GLN A 166 4.83 25.69 28.80
CA GLN A 166 4.76 27.13 28.99
C GLN A 166 5.88 27.77 28.17
N THR A 167 5.65 28.03 26.88
CA THR A 167 6.44 29.03 26.17
C THR A 167 5.96 30.39 26.66
N GLU A 168 6.69 30.93 27.62
CA GLU A 168 6.64 32.33 28.01
C GLU A 168 6.63 33.21 26.75
N ARG A 169 5.49 33.83 26.46
CA ARG A 169 5.41 34.95 25.53
C ARG A 169 6.15 36.13 26.16
N LYS A 170 7.45 36.23 25.92
CA LYS A 170 8.17 37.49 26.08
C LYS A 170 7.75 38.42 24.93
N SER A 171 6.85 39.33 25.27
CA SER A 171 6.47 40.50 24.48
C SER A 171 7.70 41.33 24.17
N PHE A 172 8.14 41.32 22.90
CA PHE A 172 9.08 42.31 22.37
C PHE A 172 8.31 43.24 21.43
N THR A 173 8.12 44.47 21.91
CA THR A 173 7.73 45.62 21.10
C THR A 173 8.95 46.13 20.35
N THR A 174 8.97 46.14 19.02
CA THR A 174 9.82 47.09 18.29
C THR A 174 9.19 47.47 16.95
N SER A 175 8.97 48.78 16.82
CA SER A 175 8.54 49.49 15.63
C SER A 175 9.76 49.90 14.79
N HIS A 176 9.69 49.75 13.46
CA HIS A 176 9.99 50.76 12.42
C HIS A 176 10.63 50.20 11.12
N ARG A 177 10.00 50.60 9.99
CA ARG A 177 10.54 50.99 8.66
C ARG A 177 11.66 50.17 8.00
N SER A 178 11.41 49.67 6.78
CA SER A 178 11.70 50.35 5.50
C SER A 178 11.88 49.35 4.34
N ARG A 179 11.58 49.83 3.12
CA ARG A 179 11.53 49.12 1.83
C ARG A 179 12.93 48.72 1.31
N ARG A 180 13.07 47.51 0.74
CA ARG A 180 13.56 47.26 -0.66
C ARG A 180 13.79 45.77 -0.99
N SER A 181 13.33 45.43 -2.20
CA SER A 181 13.90 44.48 -3.17
C SER A 181 13.75 42.97 -2.91
N GLY A 182 13.15 42.30 -3.90
CA GLY A 182 12.76 40.90 -3.87
C GLY A 182 13.93 39.94 -3.74
N ASP A 183 13.79 39.08 -2.75
CA ASP A 183 14.52 37.83 -2.63
C ASP A 183 13.45 36.77 -2.32
N THR A 184 13.38 35.71 -3.11
CA THR A 184 12.34 34.69 -2.98
C THR A 184 12.57 33.92 -1.69
N GLN A 185 11.91 34.34 -0.61
CA GLN A 185 11.89 33.67 0.69
C GLN A 185 11.48 32.21 0.53
N ARG A 186 12.46 31.31 0.51
CA ARG A 186 12.32 29.91 0.92
C ARG A 186 12.53 29.84 2.43
N ASP A 187 11.73 30.58 3.19
CA ASP A 187 11.78 30.52 4.65
C ASP A 187 10.80 29.45 5.12
N HIS A 188 11.31 28.52 5.95
CA HIS A 188 10.61 27.57 6.84
C HIS A 188 10.67 26.07 6.54
N SER A 189 11.49 25.58 5.60
CA SER A 189 11.74 24.13 5.54
C SER A 189 12.66 23.70 6.69
N THR A 190 12.16 22.83 7.57
CA THR A 190 12.94 22.26 8.69
C THR A 190 14.06 21.38 8.13
N PRO A 191 15.29 21.40 8.68
CA PRO A 191 16.35 20.51 8.21
C PRO A 191 15.93 19.04 8.37
N CYS A 192 16.17 18.22 7.34
CA CYS A 192 15.91 16.79 7.42
C CYS A 192 16.84 16.14 8.45
N LYS A 193 16.26 15.41 9.40
CA LYS A 193 17.02 14.72 10.46
C LYS A 193 18.02 13.68 9.94
N TYR A 194 17.85 13.19 8.71
CA TYR A 194 18.73 12.21 8.09
C TYR A 194 19.81 12.85 7.21
N GLY A 195 19.81 14.19 7.04
CA GLY A 195 20.80 14.89 6.23
C GLY A 195 20.98 14.27 4.84
N SER A 196 22.23 14.17 4.38
CA SER A 196 22.58 13.57 3.10
C SER A 196 22.25 12.07 2.97
N SER A 197 21.87 11.39 4.06
CA SER A 197 21.48 9.98 4.08
C SER A 197 19.96 9.74 3.99
N CYS A 198 19.16 10.77 3.67
CA CYS A 198 17.72 10.61 3.49
C CYS A 198 17.36 9.81 2.23
N TYR A 199 16.67 8.69 2.39
CA TYR A 199 16.18 7.84 1.29
C TYR A 199 14.79 8.25 0.76
N ASP A 200 14.12 9.23 1.39
CA ASP A 200 12.80 9.70 0.98
C ASP A 200 12.94 10.81 -0.07
N HIS A 201 12.68 10.44 -1.33
CA HIS A 201 12.79 11.34 -2.47
C HIS A 201 11.45 11.91 -2.93
N THR A 202 10.37 11.72 -2.18
CA THR A 202 9.03 12.20 -2.55
C THR A 202 8.95 13.72 -2.63
N ASP A 203 8.09 14.26 -3.49
CA ASP A 203 7.86 15.71 -3.61
C ASP A 203 7.34 16.33 -2.30
N TYR A 204 6.55 15.57 -1.54
CA TYR A 204 6.09 15.98 -0.21
C TYR A 204 7.27 16.18 0.75
N HIS A 205 8.25 15.27 0.73
CA HIS A 205 9.43 15.38 1.57
C HIS A 205 10.25 16.62 1.20
N ARG A 206 10.50 16.83 -0.10
CA ARG A 206 11.32 17.94 -0.61
C ARG A 206 10.72 19.32 -0.39
N THR A 207 9.39 19.42 -0.31
CA THR A 207 8.71 20.70 -0.01
C THR A 207 8.73 21.05 1.47
N LYS A 208 8.86 20.04 2.35
CA LYS A 208 8.80 20.23 3.80
C LYS A 208 10.17 20.27 4.48
N TYR A 209 11.14 19.52 3.97
CA TYR A 209 12.46 19.37 4.58
C TYR A 209 13.59 19.77 3.63
N TYR A 210 14.60 20.45 4.17
CA TYR A 210 15.79 20.89 3.44
C TYR A 210 17.04 20.08 3.84
N HIS A 211 17.97 19.90 2.90
CA HIS A 211 19.21 19.15 3.08
C HIS A 211 20.43 20.09 2.89
N PRO A 212 21.14 20.48 3.97
CA PRO A 212 22.18 21.51 3.93
C PRO A 212 23.43 21.19 3.10
N GLU A 213 23.69 19.92 2.78
CA GLU A 213 24.89 19.48 2.07
C GLU A 213 24.64 18.92 0.66
N GLY A 214 23.37 18.81 0.22
CA GLY A 214 23.00 18.19 -1.06
C GLY A 214 22.73 19.16 -2.22
N ASP A 215 22.40 20.43 -1.92
CA ASP A 215 21.83 21.34 -2.94
C ASP A 215 22.87 22.02 -3.86
N LYS A 216 24.17 21.76 -3.68
CA LYS A 216 25.22 22.25 -4.58
C LYS A 216 25.40 21.41 -5.86
N GLN A 217 24.61 20.36 -6.08
CA GLN A 217 24.59 19.62 -7.35
C GLN A 217 23.31 19.85 -8.18
N GLN A 218 22.68 21.02 -8.07
CA GLN A 218 21.78 21.53 -9.12
C GLN A 218 22.59 21.92 -10.37
N GLY A 219 23.16 20.91 -11.03
CA GLY A 219 23.96 21.07 -12.25
C GLY A 219 24.04 19.83 -13.14
N MET A 220 23.63 18.64 -12.67
CA MET A 220 23.53 17.46 -13.54
C MET A 220 22.12 16.88 -13.47
N ARG A 221 21.33 17.24 -14.49
CA ARG A 221 20.10 16.56 -14.86
C ARG A 221 20.43 15.09 -15.12
N THR A 222 20.15 14.18 -14.20
CA THR A 222 19.87 12.81 -14.60
C THR A 222 18.55 12.87 -15.37
N ASN A 223 18.64 12.82 -16.69
CA ASN A 223 17.51 12.55 -17.59
C ASN A 223 16.80 11.31 -17.05
N GLN A 224 15.72 11.49 -16.30
CA GLN A 224 14.82 10.41 -15.96
C GLN A 224 14.10 10.05 -17.25
N GLN A 225 14.71 9.15 -18.01
CA GLN A 225 14.10 8.58 -19.19
C GLN A 225 12.84 7.82 -18.78
N THR A 226 11.69 8.29 -19.24
CA THR A 226 10.41 7.61 -19.02
C THR A 226 10.40 6.27 -19.75
N SER A 227 9.85 5.21 -19.17
CA SER A 227 9.81 3.89 -19.82
C SER A 227 9.10 3.98 -21.18
N CYS A 228 9.71 3.45 -22.23
CA CYS A 228 9.11 3.38 -23.56
C CYS A 228 7.83 2.55 -23.52
N LYS A 229 6.73 3.07 -24.09
CA LYS A 229 5.44 2.35 -24.17
C LYS A 229 5.54 1.00 -24.88
N TYR A 230 6.50 0.86 -25.79
CA TYR A 230 6.75 -0.37 -26.55
C TYR A 230 7.79 -1.28 -25.88
N GLY A 231 8.29 -0.92 -24.70
CA GLY A 231 9.26 -1.73 -23.95
C GLY A 231 10.44 -2.17 -24.80
N SER A 232 10.83 -3.44 -24.73
CA SER A 232 11.93 -4.02 -25.50
C SER A 232 11.63 -4.23 -27.00
N THR A 233 10.39 -4.05 -27.46
CA THR A 233 9.98 -4.25 -28.86
C THR A 233 9.89 -2.95 -29.66
N CYS A 234 10.39 -1.84 -29.11
CA CYS A 234 10.41 -0.57 -29.81
C CYS A 234 11.32 -0.60 -31.06
N HIS A 235 10.77 -0.22 -32.21
CA HIS A 235 11.50 -0.12 -33.47
C HIS A 235 12.02 1.30 -33.78
N ASP A 236 11.76 2.28 -32.90
CA ASP A 236 12.29 3.63 -33.04
C ASP A 236 13.72 3.67 -32.49
N HIS A 237 14.67 3.90 -33.39
CA HIS A 237 16.10 3.93 -33.07
C HIS A 237 16.69 5.34 -33.17
N THR A 238 15.87 6.38 -33.32
CA THR A 238 16.35 7.76 -33.38
C THR A 238 17.01 8.19 -32.08
N ASP A 239 18.04 9.04 -32.17
CA ASP A 239 18.78 9.52 -31.00
C ASP A 239 17.88 10.28 -30.03
N HIS A 240 16.96 11.09 -30.57
CA HIS A 240 15.96 11.81 -29.77
C HIS A 240 15.05 10.87 -28.95
N HIS A 241 14.65 9.71 -29.52
CA HIS A 241 13.87 8.72 -28.80
C HIS A 241 14.70 8.04 -27.69
N ARG A 242 15.95 7.68 -27.99
CA ARG A 242 16.89 7.08 -27.05
C ARG A 242 17.26 7.99 -25.89
N GLU A 243 17.30 9.30 -26.09
CA GLU A 243 17.56 10.27 -25.02
C GLU A 243 16.38 10.43 -24.06
N LYS A 244 15.15 10.24 -24.56
CA LYS A 244 13.91 10.51 -23.81
C LYS A 244 13.31 9.27 -23.16
N TYR A 245 13.52 8.08 -23.72
CA TYR A 245 12.82 6.87 -23.29
C TYR A 245 13.76 5.72 -22.89
N SER A 246 13.52 5.14 -21.72
CA SER A 246 14.24 3.97 -21.22
C SER A 246 13.57 2.70 -21.72
N HIS A 247 14.37 1.75 -22.17
CA HIS A 247 13.91 0.44 -22.60
C HIS A 247 14.46 -0.55 -21.56
N PRO A 248 13.63 -1.44 -20.97
CA PRO A 248 14.17 -2.51 -20.14
C PRO A 248 15.15 -3.27 -21.01
N GLU A 249 16.42 -3.30 -20.61
CA GLU A 249 17.49 -3.92 -21.37
C GLU A 249 17.01 -5.33 -21.78
N SER A 250 16.77 -5.52 -23.08
CA SER A 250 16.87 -6.85 -23.64
C SER A 250 18.34 -7.19 -23.55
N ASP A 251 18.75 -7.71 -22.39
CA ASP A 251 20.10 -8.15 -22.04
C ASP A 251 20.80 -8.67 -23.29
N LYS A 252 21.55 -7.77 -23.94
CA LYS A 252 22.44 -8.14 -25.01
C LYS A 252 23.61 -8.79 -24.30
N LYS A 253 23.47 -10.09 -24.03
CA LYS A 253 24.54 -11.06 -23.79
C LYS A 253 25.91 -10.42 -23.52
N GLU A 254 26.10 -9.76 -22.38
CA GLU A 254 27.42 -9.72 -21.75
C GLU A 254 27.61 -11.06 -21.05
N LYS A 255 27.75 -12.11 -21.87
CA LYS A 255 28.54 -13.27 -21.47
C LYS A 255 29.99 -12.86 -21.66
N THR A 256 30.51 -12.06 -20.72
CA THR A 256 31.93 -12.07 -20.41
C THR A 256 32.20 -13.38 -19.65
N GLN A 257 31.99 -14.51 -20.33
CA GLN A 257 32.59 -15.75 -19.91
C GLN A 257 34.07 -15.56 -20.15
N ASN A 258 34.83 -15.56 -19.05
CA ASN A 258 36.28 -15.70 -19.05
C ASN A 258 36.62 -17.06 -19.67
N ILE A 259 36.53 -17.16 -21.00
CA ILE A 259 36.95 -18.32 -21.77
C ILE A 259 38.47 -18.18 -21.85
N GLN A 260 39.17 -19.01 -21.08
CA GLN A 260 40.60 -19.17 -21.22
C GLN A 260 40.90 -19.64 -22.65
N HIS A 261 41.28 -18.72 -23.53
CA HIS A 261 41.73 -19.07 -24.87
C HIS A 261 42.96 -19.98 -24.74
N THR A 262 42.97 -21.07 -25.49
CA THR A 262 44.11 -21.99 -25.52
C THR A 262 45.09 -21.52 -26.61
N PRO A 263 46.43 -21.58 -26.42
CA PRO A 263 47.36 -21.18 -27.47
C PRO A 263 47.22 -22.07 -28.71
N CYS A 264 47.23 -21.46 -29.89
CA CYS A 264 47.16 -22.18 -31.16
C CYS A 264 48.44 -22.98 -31.40
N LYS A 265 48.31 -24.29 -31.67
CA LYS A 265 49.46 -25.19 -31.93
C LYS A 265 50.32 -24.80 -33.15
N TYR A 266 49.80 -23.98 -34.06
CA TYR A 266 50.52 -23.51 -35.24
C TYR A 266 51.13 -22.10 -35.07
N GLY A 267 50.93 -21.47 -33.90
CA GLY A 267 51.42 -20.12 -33.62
C GLY A 267 51.04 -19.11 -34.70
N SER A 268 51.91 -18.12 -34.92
CA SER A 268 51.75 -17.10 -35.97
C SER A 268 51.65 -17.64 -37.40
N GLY A 269 51.96 -18.92 -37.64
CA GLY A 269 51.85 -19.60 -38.94
C GLY A 269 50.46 -20.20 -39.24
N CYS A 270 49.48 -20.07 -38.34
CA CYS A 270 48.14 -20.62 -38.56
C CYS A 270 47.44 -19.98 -39.78
N ARG A 271 46.90 -20.82 -40.68
CA ARG A 271 46.13 -20.37 -41.86
C ARG A 271 44.61 -20.53 -41.70
N ASP A 272 44.15 -21.09 -40.58
CA ASP A 272 42.72 -21.27 -40.30
C ASP A 272 42.10 -19.92 -39.90
N ARG A 273 41.18 -19.44 -40.74
CA ARG A 273 40.47 -18.18 -40.55
C ARG A 273 39.01 -18.39 -40.16
N SER A 274 38.61 -19.61 -39.81
CA SER A 274 37.25 -19.88 -39.38
C SER A 274 36.91 -19.09 -38.10
N GLU A 275 35.65 -18.68 -37.99
CA GLU A 275 35.15 -17.94 -36.84
C GLU A 275 35.31 -18.74 -35.54
N TYR A 276 35.06 -20.06 -35.61
CA TYR A 276 35.31 -20.99 -34.51
C TYR A 276 36.75 -20.95 -34.00
N HIS A 277 37.73 -20.86 -34.91
CA HIS A 277 39.14 -20.82 -34.53
C HIS A 277 39.49 -19.56 -33.76
N ARG A 278 38.97 -18.40 -34.20
CA ARG A 278 39.20 -17.10 -33.58
C ARG A 278 38.60 -17.00 -32.18
N ASP A 279 37.43 -17.62 -31.97
CA ASP A 279 36.75 -17.60 -30.67
C ASP A 279 37.41 -18.51 -29.63
N LYS A 280 38.18 -19.51 -30.05
CA LYS A 280 38.72 -20.53 -29.13
C LYS A 280 40.22 -20.45 -28.87
N TYR A 281 40.99 -19.96 -29.84
CA TYR A 281 42.45 -19.98 -29.77
C TYR A 281 43.04 -18.57 -29.88
N TYR A 282 44.14 -18.33 -29.16
CA TYR A 282 44.96 -17.13 -29.35
C TYR A 282 46.30 -17.49 -29.99
N HIS A 283 46.87 -16.52 -30.69
CA HIS A 283 48.20 -16.63 -31.28
C HIS A 283 49.14 -15.79 -30.41
N ALA A 284 50.14 -16.45 -29.80
CA ALA A 284 51.23 -15.78 -29.11
C ALA A 284 52.29 -15.31 -30.13
#